data_AF-A0A6P0NFV4-F1
#
_entry.id   AF-A0A6P0NFV4-F1
#
_cell.length_a   1.000
_cell.length_b   1.000
_cell.length_c   1.000
_cell.angle_alpha   90.00
_cell.angle_beta   90.00
_cell.angle_gamma   90.00
#
_symmetry.space_group_name_H-M   'P 1'
#
loop_
_entity.id
_entity.type
_entity.pdbx_description
1 polymer ?
#
loop_
_entity_poly.entity_id
_entity_poly.type
_entity_poly.pdbx_seq_one_letter_code
_entity_poly.pdbx_strand_id
1 'polypeptide(L)'
;MTNLVTLKIVDGDFKKGFRVILKIGIDPNQNNLMAREIDGWLPPAPQMKQLCDSWLLSYRAQGRIKVHRKLIAPPEQITNYSVINSAQDLQEAINNWLNSTDRNFQRFRDQVLKSLSSHDQIRFIIQTNNIKLWQLPWHLWDVLSDCDIEVNFSPSEFPPPSPPIQKYINKVRILAILGDDTGINIQKDLALLQEELPNAEIFPLISPQKKQLSYELWEKQWDILFFAGHSFTQRKNCQGRFYINQDESITIEELKYGLANAIKNGLKLAIFNSCDGLGLAAELVSLPISTTLVMRERV
;
A
#
# COMPACT_ATOMS: atom_id res chain seq x y z
N MET A 1 -20.55 -9.78 10.67
CA MET A 1 -20.68 -9.26 9.29
C MET A 1 -19.48 -8.36 9.02
N THR A 2 -19.15 -8.01 7.78
CA THR A 2 -18.02 -7.08 7.54
C THR A 2 -18.58 -5.73 7.14
N ASN A 3 -18.34 -4.72 7.97
CA ASN A 3 -18.74 -3.35 7.67
C ASN A 3 -17.71 -2.71 6.75
N LEU A 4 -18.20 -2.06 5.70
CA LEU A 4 -17.37 -1.35 4.73
C LEU A 4 -17.55 0.15 4.95
N VAL A 5 -16.47 0.80 5.35
CA VAL A 5 -16.41 2.25 5.51
C VAL A 5 -15.46 2.79 4.46
N THR A 6 -15.96 3.63 3.55
CA THR A 6 -15.14 4.26 2.51
C THR A 6 -15.10 5.77 2.70
N LEU A 7 -13.89 6.31 2.89
CA LEU A 7 -13.60 7.74 2.89
C LEU A 7 -13.13 8.15 1.50
N LYS A 8 -14.01 8.73 0.69
CA LYS A 8 -13.64 9.28 -0.63
C LYS A 8 -13.18 10.73 -0.49
N ILE A 9 -11.95 11.01 -0.89
CA ILE A 9 -11.37 12.35 -0.93
C ILE A 9 -11.46 12.84 -2.37
N VAL A 10 -12.34 13.82 -2.61
CA VAL A 10 -12.75 14.25 -3.96
C VAL A 10 -11.75 15.23 -4.56
N ASP A 11 -11.51 16.34 -3.88
CA ASP A 11 -10.60 17.40 -4.28
C ASP A 11 -10.05 18.16 -3.07
N GLY A 12 -9.09 19.04 -3.32
CA GLY A 12 -8.48 19.89 -2.30
C GLY A 12 -6.99 19.66 -2.10
N ASP A 13 -6.44 20.35 -1.11
CA ASP A 13 -5.02 20.27 -0.75
C ASP A 13 -4.83 20.60 0.74
N PHE A 14 -3.62 20.37 1.25
CA PHE A 14 -3.30 20.65 2.65
C PHE A 14 -3.44 22.13 3.07
N LYS A 15 -3.50 23.08 2.13
CA LYS A 15 -3.66 24.52 2.44
C LYS A 15 -5.13 24.93 2.50
N LYS A 16 -5.99 24.34 1.67
CA LYS A 16 -7.43 24.67 1.57
C LYS A 16 -8.33 23.68 2.31
N GLY A 17 -7.80 22.51 2.67
CA GLY A 17 -8.57 21.37 3.12
C GLY A 17 -9.04 20.52 1.95
N PHE A 18 -9.77 19.45 2.24
CA PHE A 18 -10.25 18.49 1.25
C PHE A 18 -11.74 18.26 1.37
N ARG A 19 -12.44 18.19 0.23
CA ARG A 19 -13.82 17.71 0.20
C ARG A 19 -13.82 16.19 0.37
N VAL A 20 -14.64 15.69 1.29
CA VAL A 20 -14.74 14.25 1.55
C VAL A 20 -16.18 13.75 1.49
N ILE A 21 -16.35 12.49 1.11
CA ILE A 21 -17.62 11.77 1.12
C ILE A 21 -17.39 10.47 1.89
N LEU A 22 -18.12 10.29 2.99
CA LEU A 22 -18.18 9.04 3.72
C LEU A 22 -19.23 8.14 3.10
N LYS A 23 -18.88 6.88 2.82
CA LYS A 23 -19.84 5.83 2.48
C LYS A 23 -19.78 4.75 3.54
N ILE A 24 -20.92 4.46 4.17
CA ILE A 24 -21.04 3.39 5.17
C ILE A 24 -22.05 2.37 4.64
N GLY A 25 -21.60 1.15 4.43
CA GLY A 25 -22.43 0.05 3.97
C GLY A 25 -21.94 -1.31 4.50
N ILE A 26 -22.67 -2.35 4.15
CA ILE A 26 -22.22 -3.74 4.35
C ILE A 26 -21.47 -4.16 3.08
N ASP A 27 -20.40 -4.94 3.22
CA ASP A 27 -19.61 -5.43 2.08
C ASP A 27 -20.56 -5.92 0.95
N PRO A 28 -20.41 -5.43 -0.30
CA PRO A 28 -21.29 -5.79 -1.42
C PRO A 28 -21.33 -7.30 -1.72
N ASN A 29 -20.35 -8.08 -1.27
CA ASN A 29 -20.39 -9.55 -1.31
C ASN A 29 -21.52 -10.14 -0.43
N GLN A 30 -22.19 -9.34 0.40
CA GLN A 30 -23.27 -9.72 1.30
C GLN A 30 -24.65 -9.15 0.87
N ASN A 31 -24.81 -8.82 -0.42
CA ASN A 31 -26.13 -8.58 -1.05
C ASN A 31 -26.92 -7.35 -0.54
N ASN A 32 -26.26 -6.28 -0.08
CA ASN A 32 -26.98 -5.08 0.41
C ASN A 32 -26.62 -3.80 -0.37
N LEU A 33 -27.65 -3.16 -0.93
CA LEU A 33 -27.55 -2.11 -1.97
C LEU A 33 -27.72 -0.68 -1.45
N MET A 34 -27.68 -0.43 -0.14
CA MET A 34 -27.85 0.92 0.41
C MET A 34 -26.67 1.32 1.30
N ALA A 35 -25.65 1.92 0.68
CA ALA A 35 -24.63 2.66 1.41
C ALA A 35 -25.16 4.05 1.76
N ARG A 36 -25.03 4.46 3.03
CA ARG A 36 -25.30 5.84 3.43
C ARG A 36 -24.14 6.71 3.00
N GLU A 37 -24.42 7.80 2.28
CA GLU A 37 -23.42 8.78 1.88
C GLU A 37 -23.54 10.07 2.70
N ILE A 38 -22.40 10.62 3.14
CA ILE A 38 -22.33 11.84 3.94
C ILE A 38 -21.22 12.72 3.39
N ASP A 39 -21.57 13.89 2.87
CA ASP A 39 -20.60 14.93 2.52
C ASP A 39 -20.00 15.56 3.79
N GLY A 40 -18.70 15.83 3.73
CA GLY A 40 -17.95 16.52 4.76
C GLY A 40 -16.75 17.26 4.18
N TRP A 41 -15.98 17.88 5.07
CA TRP A 41 -14.79 18.62 4.69
C TRP A 41 -13.67 18.35 5.70
N LEU A 42 -12.52 17.85 5.24
CA LEU A 42 -11.29 17.83 6.03
C LEU A 42 -10.69 19.24 6.06
N PRO A 43 -10.37 19.80 7.22
CA PRO A 43 -9.84 21.16 7.31
C PRO A 43 -8.42 21.27 6.73
N PRO A 44 -7.93 22.49 6.49
CA PRO A 44 -6.52 22.72 6.16
C PRO A 44 -5.55 22.11 7.19
N ALA A 45 -4.46 21.51 6.71
CA ALA A 45 -3.33 21.06 7.50
C ALA A 45 -2.00 21.44 6.81
N PRO A 46 -1.67 22.74 6.71
CA PRO A 46 -0.59 23.23 5.86
C PRO A 46 0.80 22.70 6.27
N GLN A 47 0.97 22.33 7.53
CA GLN A 47 2.22 21.79 8.09
C GLN A 47 2.42 20.30 7.79
N MET A 48 1.35 19.57 7.40
CA MET A 48 1.37 18.11 7.26
C MET A 48 2.49 17.64 6.32
N LYS A 49 2.64 18.30 5.17
CA LYS A 49 3.68 17.95 4.20
C LYS A 49 5.09 18.07 4.81
N GLN A 50 5.36 19.14 5.55
CA GLN A 50 6.66 19.37 6.16
C GLN A 50 6.96 18.34 7.25
N LEU A 51 5.96 17.96 8.04
CA LEU A 51 6.11 16.93 9.08
C LEU A 51 6.38 15.55 8.46
N CYS A 52 5.66 15.19 7.39
CA CYS A 52 5.97 13.97 6.63
C CYS A 52 7.38 14.00 6.05
N ASP A 53 7.77 15.11 5.41
CA ASP A 53 9.11 15.27 4.83
C ASP A 53 10.19 15.16 5.93
N SER A 54 9.97 15.76 7.10
CA SER A 54 10.87 15.71 8.26
C SER A 54 11.03 14.31 8.85
N TRP A 55 9.91 13.62 9.07
CA TRP A 55 9.89 12.22 9.51
C TRP A 55 10.62 11.33 8.53
N LEU A 56 10.31 11.47 7.23
CA LEU A 56 10.91 10.64 6.18
C LEU A 56 12.42 10.84 6.07
N LEU A 57 12.88 12.09 6.20
CA LEU A 57 14.31 12.41 6.25
C LEU A 57 14.99 11.74 7.44
N SER A 58 14.40 11.86 8.63
CA SER A 58 14.94 11.30 9.87
C SER A 58 14.97 9.77 9.80
N TYR A 59 13.88 9.15 9.36
CA TYR A 59 13.75 7.70 9.18
C TYR A 59 14.80 7.15 8.20
N ARG A 60 14.95 7.79 7.04
CA ARG A 60 15.96 7.38 6.04
C ARG A 60 17.40 7.63 6.51
N ALA A 61 17.63 8.63 7.35
CA ALA A 61 18.94 8.86 7.95
C ALA A 61 19.36 7.70 8.86
N GLN A 62 18.44 7.13 9.65
CA GLN A 62 18.74 5.93 10.46
C GLN A 62 19.17 4.73 9.60
N GLY A 63 18.50 4.50 8.46
CA GLY A 63 18.89 3.44 7.53
C GLY A 63 20.30 3.66 6.93
N ARG A 64 20.70 4.92 6.69
CA ARG A 64 22.03 5.27 6.16
C ARG A 64 23.16 5.08 7.18
N ILE A 65 22.88 5.28 8.46
CA ILE A 65 23.85 5.08 9.55
C ILE A 65 24.32 3.63 9.60
N LYS A 66 23.46 2.65 9.28
CA LYS A 66 23.84 1.24 9.23
C LYS A 66 24.62 0.85 7.96
N VAL A 67 24.49 1.60 6.87
CA VAL A 67 25.11 1.27 5.56
C VAL A 67 26.48 1.95 5.37
N HIS A 68 26.82 3.00 6.13
CA HIS A 68 28.12 3.66 6.04
C HIS A 68 29.11 3.13 7.09
N ARG A 69 29.84 2.05 6.72
CA ARG A 69 31.18 1.84 7.27
C ARG A 69 32.05 3.05 6.89
N LYS A 70 32.56 3.77 7.90
CA LYS A 70 33.59 4.83 7.86
C LYS A 70 33.47 5.82 6.70
N LEU A 71 33.10 7.07 6.98
CA LEU A 71 33.71 8.27 6.38
C LEU A 71 33.30 9.51 7.19
N ILE A 72 34.26 10.39 7.38
CA ILE A 72 34.25 11.58 8.24
C ILE A 72 33.14 12.55 7.80
N ALA A 73 32.35 13.07 8.75
CA ALA A 73 31.28 14.03 8.49
C ALA A 73 31.84 15.42 8.10
N PRO A 74 31.35 16.06 7.02
CA PRO A 74 31.62 17.47 6.76
C PRO A 74 31.00 18.37 7.85
N PRO A 75 31.58 19.56 8.15
CA PRO A 75 31.19 20.41 9.28
C PRO A 75 29.77 21.02 9.21
N GLU A 76 29.05 20.87 8.11
CA GLU A 76 27.76 21.52 7.85
C GLU A 76 26.56 20.58 8.01
N GLN A 77 26.77 19.35 8.49
CA GLN A 77 25.69 18.41 8.73
C GLN A 77 24.92 18.79 9.99
N ILE A 78 23.66 19.21 9.85
CA ILE A 78 22.73 19.40 10.97
C ILE A 78 22.66 18.10 11.77
N THR A 79 23.20 18.10 12.99
CA THR A 79 23.48 16.92 13.82
C THR A 79 22.29 16.44 14.68
N ASN A 80 21.13 17.12 14.63
CA ASN A 80 20.01 16.82 15.53
C ASN A 80 18.79 16.31 14.76
N TYR A 81 18.80 15.05 14.33
CA TYR A 81 17.58 14.35 13.93
C TYR A 81 17.18 13.34 15.00
N SER A 82 16.04 13.56 15.66
CA SER A 82 15.40 12.53 16.49
C SER A 82 14.25 11.93 15.68
N VAL A 83 14.43 10.69 15.22
CA VAL A 83 13.36 9.95 14.52
C VAL A 83 12.14 9.81 15.42
N ILE A 84 12.36 9.54 16.70
CA ILE A 84 11.29 9.38 17.69
C ILE A 84 10.45 10.66 17.74
N ASN A 85 11.08 11.82 17.88
CA ASN A 85 10.37 13.09 17.95
C ASN A 85 9.62 13.36 16.63
N SER A 86 10.29 13.20 15.48
CA SER A 86 9.64 13.44 14.18
C SER A 86 8.44 12.51 13.90
N ALA A 87 8.48 11.27 14.40
CA ALA A 87 7.38 10.32 14.28
C ALA A 87 6.23 10.70 15.21
N GLN A 88 6.53 11.09 16.45
CA GLN A 88 5.53 11.60 17.41
C GLN A 88 4.86 12.88 16.90
N ASP A 89 5.63 13.84 16.39
CA ASP A 89 5.12 15.08 15.81
C ASP A 89 4.15 14.81 14.65
N LEU A 90 4.50 13.85 13.77
CA LEU A 90 3.64 13.46 12.65
C LEU A 90 2.36 12.75 13.13
N GLN A 91 2.47 11.84 14.10
CA GLN A 91 1.34 11.14 14.68
C GLN A 91 0.38 12.12 15.37
N GLU A 92 0.90 13.06 16.16
CA GLU A 92 0.11 14.08 16.82
C GLU A 92 -0.58 14.99 15.81
N ALA A 93 0.14 15.44 14.78
CA ALA A 93 -0.44 16.27 13.73
C ALA A 93 -1.56 15.57 12.95
N ILE A 94 -1.43 14.27 12.68
CA ILE A 94 -2.48 13.47 12.02
C ILE A 94 -3.70 13.34 12.91
N ASN A 95 -3.52 13.04 14.20
CA ASN A 95 -4.65 12.95 15.12
C ASN A 95 -5.31 14.32 15.32
N ASN A 96 -4.56 15.41 15.48
CA ASN A 96 -5.11 16.76 15.57
C ASN A 96 -5.90 17.14 14.31
N TRP A 97 -5.43 16.73 13.14
CA TRP A 97 -6.13 16.97 11.87
C TRP A 97 -7.41 16.14 11.73
N LEU A 98 -7.33 14.83 11.99
CA LEU A 98 -8.46 13.89 11.92
C LEU A 98 -9.39 13.95 13.14
N ASN A 99 -9.07 14.75 14.15
CA ASN A 99 -9.95 15.04 15.30
C ASN A 99 -10.35 16.50 15.37
N SER A 100 -10.19 17.24 14.28
CA SER A 100 -10.56 18.65 14.22
C SER A 100 -11.98 18.91 14.69
N THR A 101 -12.16 20.00 15.43
CA THR A 101 -13.45 20.51 15.89
C THR A 101 -14.20 21.30 14.81
N ASP A 102 -13.71 21.32 13.57
CA ASP A 102 -14.46 21.88 12.44
C ASP A 102 -15.79 21.12 12.31
N ARG A 103 -16.92 21.84 12.36
CA ARG A 103 -18.25 21.22 12.35
C ARG A 103 -18.50 20.37 11.10
N ASN A 104 -17.89 20.74 9.96
CA ASN A 104 -18.03 19.99 8.71
C ASN A 104 -17.31 18.64 8.76
N PHE A 105 -16.27 18.50 9.58
CA PHE A 105 -15.57 17.23 9.79
C PHE A 105 -16.06 16.48 11.03
N GLN A 106 -16.46 17.17 12.08
CA GLN A 106 -16.91 16.56 13.33
C GLN A 106 -18.08 15.59 13.07
N ARG A 107 -19.07 16.01 12.27
CA ARG A 107 -20.18 15.15 11.87
C ARG A 107 -19.70 13.88 11.16
N PHE A 108 -18.65 13.97 10.35
CA PHE A 108 -18.05 12.83 9.67
C PHE A 108 -17.42 11.88 10.69
N ARG A 109 -16.58 12.38 11.59
CA ARG A 109 -15.90 11.57 12.63
C ARG A 109 -16.92 10.85 13.51
N ASP A 110 -17.97 11.54 13.95
CA ASP A 110 -19.00 10.95 14.81
C ASP A 110 -19.72 9.77 14.12
N GLN A 111 -19.88 9.82 12.80
CA GLN A 111 -20.47 8.73 12.02
C GLN A 111 -19.51 7.57 11.83
N VAL A 112 -18.21 7.86 11.64
CA VAL A 112 -17.17 6.81 11.67
C VAL A 112 -17.23 6.11 13.02
N LEU A 113 -17.10 6.82 14.15
CA LEU A 113 -17.18 6.24 15.49
C LEU A 113 -18.42 5.37 15.71
N LYS A 114 -19.59 5.84 15.26
CA LYS A 114 -20.83 5.07 15.33
C LYS A 114 -20.77 3.78 14.52
N SER A 115 -20.14 3.80 13.35
CA SER A 115 -19.93 2.60 12.53
C SER A 115 -18.89 1.64 13.12
N LEU A 116 -17.95 2.15 13.92
CA LEU A 116 -16.94 1.34 14.61
C LEU A 116 -17.45 0.67 15.88
N SER A 117 -18.54 1.18 16.47
CA SER A 117 -19.11 0.66 17.72
C SER A 117 -19.77 -0.72 17.59
N SER A 118 -19.96 -1.22 16.36
CA SER A 118 -20.37 -2.61 16.12
C SER A 118 -19.16 -3.53 16.28
N HIS A 119 -19.27 -4.63 17.03
CA HIS A 119 -18.20 -5.63 17.24
C HIS A 119 -17.92 -6.48 15.98
N ASP A 120 -18.10 -5.90 14.80
CA ASP A 120 -17.88 -6.53 13.50
C ASP A 120 -16.47 -6.20 12.99
N GLN A 121 -15.93 -7.04 12.09
CA GLN A 121 -14.72 -6.68 11.35
C GLN A 121 -15.01 -5.51 10.41
N ILE A 122 -14.09 -4.55 10.36
CA ILE A 122 -14.29 -3.31 9.60
C ILE A 122 -13.18 -3.14 8.58
N ARG A 123 -13.57 -3.01 7.31
CA ARG A 123 -12.66 -2.59 6.25
C ARG A 123 -12.82 -1.09 6.04
N PHE A 124 -11.74 -0.36 6.27
CA PHE A 124 -11.70 1.08 6.10
C PHE A 124 -10.92 1.42 4.82
N ILE A 125 -11.61 1.93 3.80
CA ILE A 125 -11.02 2.25 2.51
C ILE A 125 -10.86 3.77 2.38
N ILE A 126 -9.65 4.23 2.11
CA ILE A 126 -9.37 5.61 1.72
C ILE A 126 -9.30 5.66 0.20
N GLN A 127 -10.31 6.31 -0.39
CA GLN A 127 -10.44 6.42 -1.82
C GLN A 127 -9.93 7.79 -2.30
N THR A 128 -8.77 7.81 -2.98
CA THR A 128 -8.17 9.05 -3.49
C THR A 128 -7.15 8.78 -4.59
N ASN A 129 -7.07 9.71 -5.55
CA ASN A 129 -6.02 9.71 -6.58
C ASN A 129 -4.74 10.44 -6.12
N ASN A 130 -4.75 11.06 -4.93
CA ASN A 130 -3.60 11.78 -4.40
C ASN A 130 -2.67 10.83 -3.64
N ILE A 131 -1.60 10.38 -4.30
CA ILE A 131 -0.59 9.47 -3.74
C ILE A 131 0.05 10.02 -2.46
N LYS A 132 0.13 11.35 -2.29
CA LYS A 132 0.67 11.94 -1.05
C LYS A 132 -0.19 11.62 0.17
N LEU A 133 -1.49 11.42 -0.03
CA LEU A 133 -2.38 10.99 1.05
C LEU A 133 -2.17 9.52 1.39
N TRP A 134 -1.73 8.68 0.45
CA TRP A 134 -1.40 7.27 0.74
C TRP A 134 -0.15 7.14 1.64
N GLN A 135 0.72 8.14 1.63
CA GLN A 135 1.91 8.19 2.49
C GLN A 135 1.55 8.38 3.97
N LEU A 136 0.44 9.06 4.27
CA LEU A 136 0.06 9.37 5.66
C LEU A 136 -0.23 8.08 6.46
N PRO A 137 0.22 7.96 7.71
CA PRO A 137 -0.08 6.83 8.58
C PRO A 137 -1.52 6.89 9.14
N TRP A 138 -2.52 6.73 8.25
CA TRP A 138 -3.94 6.72 8.62
C TRP A 138 -4.31 5.66 9.66
N HIS A 139 -3.56 4.57 9.74
CA HIS A 139 -3.74 3.54 10.77
C HIS A 139 -3.42 4.04 12.20
N LEU A 140 -2.73 5.18 12.34
CA LEU A 140 -2.47 5.83 13.63
C LEU A 140 -3.57 6.80 14.06
N TRP A 141 -4.68 6.87 13.31
CA TRP A 141 -5.84 7.63 13.76
C TRP A 141 -6.44 6.94 14.99
N ASP A 142 -6.42 7.63 16.12
CA ASP A 142 -6.88 7.13 17.43
C ASP A 142 -8.32 6.62 17.44
N VAL A 143 -9.21 7.18 16.63
CA VAL A 143 -10.58 6.69 16.44
C VAL A 143 -10.61 5.23 15.97
N LEU A 144 -9.55 4.76 15.32
CA LEU A 144 -9.41 3.39 14.82
C LEU A 144 -8.71 2.45 15.82
N SER A 145 -8.15 2.94 16.93
CA SER A 145 -7.22 2.17 17.78
C SER A 145 -7.84 0.97 18.48
N ASP A 146 -9.13 1.07 18.82
CA ASP A 146 -9.82 0.08 19.65
C ASP A 146 -10.48 -1.04 18.81
N CYS A 147 -10.27 -1.00 17.50
CA CYS A 147 -10.92 -1.90 16.54
C CYS A 147 -9.88 -2.64 15.71
N ASP A 148 -10.17 -3.89 15.36
CA ASP A 148 -9.38 -4.64 14.38
C ASP A 148 -9.74 -4.15 12.97
N ILE A 149 -9.04 -3.10 12.53
CA ILE A 149 -9.31 -2.39 11.27
C ILE A 149 -8.15 -2.52 10.31
N GLU A 150 -8.47 -2.93 9.08
CA GLU A 150 -7.55 -2.89 7.97
C GLU A 150 -7.78 -1.61 7.14
N VAL A 151 -6.79 -0.71 7.16
CA VAL A 151 -6.79 0.51 6.36
C VAL A 151 -6.26 0.22 4.95
N ASN A 152 -7.15 0.32 3.98
CA ASN A 152 -6.91 0.04 2.57
C ASN A 152 -6.96 1.32 1.73
N PHE A 153 -6.30 1.31 0.57
CA PHE A 153 -6.32 2.44 -0.36
C PHE A 153 -6.90 2.01 -1.70
N SER A 154 -7.65 2.90 -2.33
CA SER A 154 -8.22 2.69 -3.66
C SER A 154 -8.20 3.98 -4.48
N PRO A 155 -7.97 3.92 -5.79
CA PRO A 155 -8.19 5.07 -6.67
C PRO A 155 -9.68 5.45 -6.74
N SER A 156 -9.95 6.68 -7.17
CA SER A 156 -11.33 7.18 -7.34
C SER A 156 -12.08 6.44 -8.45
N GLU A 157 -11.34 5.94 -9.42
CA GLU A 157 -11.83 5.12 -10.53
C GLU A 157 -11.06 3.80 -10.48
N PHE A 158 -11.79 2.69 -10.42
CA PHE A 158 -11.21 1.36 -10.46
C PHE A 158 -12.00 0.50 -11.45
N PRO A 159 -11.32 -0.40 -12.20
CA PRO A 159 -12.00 -1.34 -13.07
C PRO A 159 -12.86 -2.29 -12.23
N PRO A 160 -14.00 -2.77 -12.77
CA PRO A 160 -14.79 -3.78 -12.07
C PRO A 160 -13.94 -5.04 -11.83
N PRO A 161 -14.12 -5.73 -10.69
CA PRO A 161 -13.40 -6.96 -10.42
C PRO A 161 -13.68 -7.96 -11.54
N SER A 162 -12.64 -8.68 -11.97
CA SER A 162 -12.81 -9.75 -12.95
C SER A 162 -13.73 -10.84 -12.36
N PRO A 163 -14.69 -11.37 -13.13
CA PRO A 163 -15.56 -12.43 -12.63
C PRO A 163 -14.70 -13.62 -12.17
N PRO A 164 -15.02 -14.24 -11.03
CA PRO A 164 -14.24 -15.34 -10.51
C PRO A 164 -14.26 -16.49 -11.51
N ILE A 165 -13.08 -16.94 -11.94
CA ILE A 165 -12.96 -18.17 -12.70
C ILE A 165 -13.27 -19.31 -11.73
N GLN A 166 -14.46 -19.91 -11.87
CA GLN A 166 -14.80 -21.15 -11.17
C GLN A 166 -13.99 -22.30 -11.79
N LYS A 167 -12.76 -22.48 -11.31
CA LYS A 167 -12.02 -23.72 -11.48
C LYS A 167 -11.64 -24.23 -10.11
N TYR A 168 -11.98 -25.49 -9.85
CA TYR A 168 -11.56 -26.23 -8.66
C TYR A 168 -10.08 -26.55 -8.80
N ILE A 169 -9.22 -25.58 -8.48
CA ILE A 169 -7.80 -25.84 -8.27
C ILE A 169 -7.67 -26.32 -6.82
N ASN A 170 -7.07 -27.49 -6.63
CA ASN A 170 -6.99 -28.14 -5.32
C ASN A 170 -6.01 -27.44 -4.37
N LYS A 171 -5.11 -26.59 -4.87
CA LYS A 171 -4.11 -25.84 -4.07
C LYS A 171 -3.88 -24.44 -4.62
N VAL A 172 -3.62 -23.49 -3.73
CA VAL A 172 -3.23 -22.12 -4.08
C VAL A 172 -1.85 -22.15 -4.74
N ARG A 173 -1.72 -21.58 -5.94
CA ARG A 173 -0.46 -21.51 -6.69
C ARG A 173 0.18 -20.13 -6.54
N ILE A 174 1.41 -20.11 -6.06
CA ILE A 174 2.18 -18.89 -5.78
C ILE A 174 3.37 -18.82 -6.73
N LEU A 175 3.45 -17.78 -7.56
CA LEU A 175 4.67 -17.45 -8.28
C LEU A 175 5.53 -16.54 -7.39
N ALA A 176 6.65 -17.07 -6.90
CA ALA A 176 7.58 -16.33 -6.03
C ALA A 176 8.77 -15.82 -6.86
N ILE A 177 8.69 -14.57 -7.31
CA ILE A 177 9.74 -13.86 -8.02
C ILE A 177 10.77 -13.36 -7.00
N LEU A 178 11.96 -13.91 -7.04
CA LEU A 178 13.07 -13.49 -6.17
C LEU A 178 14.08 -12.72 -7.01
N GLY A 179 14.13 -11.42 -6.79
CA GLY A 179 14.85 -10.45 -7.61
C GLY A 179 16.35 -10.36 -7.30
N ASP A 180 16.90 -9.15 -7.46
CA ASP A 180 18.24 -8.83 -6.98
C ASP A 180 18.32 -9.00 -5.45
N ASP A 181 19.26 -9.85 -5.02
CA ASP A 181 19.50 -10.21 -3.63
C ASP A 181 20.66 -9.46 -2.99
N THR A 182 21.22 -8.45 -3.66
CA THR A 182 22.37 -7.68 -3.16
C THR A 182 22.09 -7.10 -1.77
N GLY A 183 22.72 -7.67 -0.74
CA GLY A 183 22.57 -7.21 0.64
C GLY A 183 21.26 -7.62 1.34
N ILE A 184 20.48 -8.53 0.77
CA ILE A 184 19.28 -9.12 1.37
C ILE A 184 19.33 -10.66 1.29
N ASN A 185 18.45 -11.37 2.01
CA ASN A 185 18.42 -12.84 1.99
C ASN A 185 17.07 -13.35 1.48
N ILE A 186 16.92 -13.37 0.15
CA ILE A 186 15.71 -13.88 -0.52
C ILE A 186 15.49 -15.38 -0.32
N GLN A 187 16.53 -16.15 0.03
CA GLN A 187 16.41 -17.58 0.31
C GLN A 187 15.69 -17.82 1.64
N LYS A 188 15.92 -16.96 2.62
CA LYS A 188 15.16 -16.99 3.87
C LYS A 188 13.69 -16.65 3.63
N ASP A 189 13.40 -15.68 2.77
CA ASP A 189 12.01 -15.36 2.40
C ASP A 189 11.31 -16.55 1.73
N LEU A 190 12.01 -17.25 0.82
CA LEU A 190 11.50 -18.47 0.19
C LEU A 190 11.25 -19.59 1.20
N ALA A 191 12.18 -19.84 2.11
CA ALA A 191 12.04 -20.85 3.16
C ALA A 191 10.83 -20.55 4.05
N LEU A 192 10.67 -19.29 4.48
CA LEU A 192 9.52 -18.85 5.27
C LEU A 192 8.20 -19.06 4.52
N LEU A 193 8.13 -18.74 3.24
CA LEU A 193 6.93 -19.02 2.43
C LEU A 193 6.61 -20.51 2.43
N GLN A 194 7.61 -21.38 2.27
CA GLN A 194 7.42 -22.84 2.22
C GLN A 194 7.01 -23.42 3.58
N GLU A 195 7.57 -22.92 4.67
CA GLU A 195 7.29 -23.35 6.04
C GLU A 195 5.90 -22.91 6.50
N GLU A 196 5.54 -21.65 6.26
CA GLU A 196 4.28 -21.06 6.74
C GLU A 196 3.07 -21.39 5.84
N LEU A 197 3.30 -21.77 4.58
CA LEU A 197 2.24 -22.09 3.61
C LEU A 197 2.34 -23.52 3.07
N PRO A 198 2.28 -24.57 3.91
CA PRO A 198 2.49 -25.97 3.50
C PRO A 198 1.42 -26.50 2.52
N ASN A 199 0.27 -25.83 2.45
CA ASN A 199 -0.84 -26.18 1.57
C ASN A 199 -0.82 -25.45 0.22
N ALA A 200 0.11 -24.52 0.01
CA ALA A 200 0.30 -23.81 -1.24
C ALA A 200 1.38 -24.47 -2.11
N GLU A 201 1.24 -24.36 -3.42
CA GLU A 201 2.30 -24.72 -4.37
C GLU A 201 3.12 -23.48 -4.68
N ILE A 202 4.35 -23.43 -4.15
CA ILE A 202 5.26 -22.31 -4.35
C ILE A 202 6.21 -22.61 -5.50
N PHE A 203 6.19 -21.75 -6.50
CA PHE A 203 7.03 -21.83 -7.68
C PHE A 203 8.06 -20.69 -7.62
N PRO A 204 9.29 -20.97 -7.13
CA PRO A 204 10.33 -19.96 -7.08
C PRO A 204 10.86 -19.66 -8.48
N LEU A 205 10.97 -18.37 -8.78
CA LEU A 205 11.58 -17.83 -9.97
C LEU A 205 12.73 -16.91 -9.54
N ILE A 206 13.93 -17.49 -9.46
CA ILE A 206 15.12 -16.86 -8.86
C ILE A 206 15.91 -16.13 -9.93
N SER A 207 16.12 -14.83 -9.72
CA SER A 207 16.84 -13.92 -10.60
C SER A 207 16.48 -14.09 -12.08
N PRO A 208 15.18 -14.12 -12.46
CA PRO A 208 14.78 -14.43 -13.83
C PRO A 208 15.21 -13.34 -14.81
N GLN A 209 15.38 -13.75 -16.07
CA GLN A 209 15.42 -12.79 -17.18
C GLN A 209 14.02 -12.27 -17.50
N LYS A 210 13.91 -11.06 -18.07
CA LYS A 210 12.63 -10.47 -18.49
C LYS A 210 11.76 -11.44 -19.30
N LYS A 211 12.35 -12.10 -20.30
CA LYS A 211 11.64 -13.04 -21.19
C LYS A 211 11.04 -14.23 -20.43
N GLN A 212 11.77 -14.76 -19.45
CA GLN A 212 11.30 -15.87 -18.63
C GLN A 212 10.13 -15.43 -17.75
N LEU A 213 10.24 -14.26 -17.11
CA LEU A 213 9.15 -13.72 -16.30
C LEU A 213 7.89 -13.45 -17.14
N SER A 214 8.03 -12.83 -18.31
CA SER A 214 6.89 -12.60 -19.21
C SER A 214 6.23 -13.91 -19.64
N TYR A 215 7.02 -14.94 -19.94
CA TYR A 215 6.52 -16.27 -20.28
C TYR A 215 5.75 -16.92 -19.12
N GLU A 216 6.31 -16.88 -17.90
CA GLU A 216 5.66 -17.44 -16.71
C GLU A 216 4.32 -16.77 -16.38
N LEU A 217 4.22 -15.44 -16.54
CA LEU A 217 2.97 -14.70 -16.35
C LEU A 217 1.94 -14.95 -17.45
N TRP A 218 2.40 -15.32 -18.66
CA TRP A 218 1.51 -15.54 -19.81
C TRP A 218 0.99 -16.98 -19.90
N GLU A 219 1.86 -17.97 -19.75
CA GLU A 219 1.53 -19.37 -20.03
C GLU A 219 0.93 -20.10 -18.82
N LYS A 220 1.25 -19.65 -17.60
CA LYS A 220 0.82 -20.33 -16.38
C LYS A 220 -0.27 -19.55 -15.65
N GLN A 221 -0.99 -20.28 -14.81
CA GLN A 221 -2.01 -19.77 -13.93
C GLN A 221 -1.45 -19.60 -12.52
N TRP A 222 -1.75 -18.46 -11.91
CA TRP A 222 -1.28 -18.08 -10.59
C TRP A 222 -2.45 -17.53 -9.77
N ASP A 223 -2.52 -17.88 -8.49
CA ASP A 223 -3.47 -17.26 -7.54
C ASP A 223 -2.83 -16.06 -6.85
N ILE A 224 -1.54 -16.19 -6.53
CA ILE A 224 -0.73 -15.19 -5.82
C ILE A 224 0.56 -14.94 -6.61
N LEU A 225 0.89 -13.67 -6.77
CA LEU A 225 2.19 -13.20 -7.21
C LEU A 225 2.93 -12.66 -6.00
N PHE A 226 4.11 -13.21 -5.69
CA PHE A 226 4.98 -12.70 -4.64
C PHE A 226 6.28 -12.20 -5.27
N PHE A 227 6.71 -11.01 -4.90
CA PHE A 227 8.00 -10.45 -5.28
C PHE A 227 8.79 -10.10 -4.01
N ALA A 228 10.06 -10.54 -3.97
CA ALA A 228 11.04 -10.11 -2.98
C ALA A 228 12.30 -9.63 -3.70
N GLY A 229 12.76 -8.41 -3.39
CA GLY A 229 13.93 -7.82 -4.03
C GLY A 229 13.95 -6.31 -3.93
N HIS A 230 14.94 -5.71 -4.59
CA HIS A 230 15.07 -4.25 -4.64
C HIS A 230 14.02 -3.59 -5.54
N SER A 231 13.50 -2.47 -5.08
CA SER A 231 12.65 -1.58 -5.86
C SER A 231 12.99 -0.12 -5.58
N PHE A 232 12.59 0.75 -6.51
CA PHE A 232 12.68 2.19 -6.35
C PHE A 232 11.58 2.89 -7.13
N THR A 233 11.10 4.00 -6.60
CA THR A 233 10.17 4.90 -7.28
C THR A 233 10.94 6.06 -7.91
N GLN A 234 10.80 6.25 -9.21
CA GLN A 234 11.37 7.40 -9.92
C GLN A 234 10.65 8.69 -9.51
N ARG A 235 11.40 9.66 -8.98
CA ARG A 235 10.83 10.90 -8.44
C ARG A 235 10.12 11.80 -9.47
N LYS A 236 10.49 11.72 -10.75
CA LYS A 236 9.97 12.63 -11.79
C LYS A 236 8.51 12.32 -12.16
N ASN A 237 8.15 11.05 -12.19
CA ASN A 237 6.85 10.56 -12.67
C ASN A 237 6.17 9.59 -11.68
N CYS A 238 6.74 9.38 -10.49
CA CYS A 238 6.29 8.38 -9.52
C CYS A 238 6.22 6.95 -10.08
N GLN A 239 6.99 6.64 -11.12
CA GLN A 239 7.00 5.30 -11.72
C GLN A 239 7.81 4.33 -10.86
N GLY A 240 7.21 3.21 -10.51
CA GLY A 240 7.86 2.13 -9.78
C GLY A 240 8.74 1.28 -10.70
N ARG A 241 9.94 0.94 -10.23
CA ARG A 241 10.81 -0.05 -10.87
C ARG A 241 11.26 -1.07 -9.85
N PHE A 242 11.37 -2.31 -10.26
CA PHE A 242 11.90 -3.38 -9.43
C PHE A 242 12.91 -4.22 -10.19
N TYR A 243 13.94 -4.66 -9.47
CA TYR A 243 15.06 -5.43 -10.01
C TYR A 243 14.72 -6.91 -9.95
N ILE A 244 14.54 -7.51 -11.12
CA ILE A 244 14.24 -8.94 -11.23
C ILE A 244 15.50 -9.79 -11.18
N ASN A 245 16.66 -9.18 -11.40
CA ASN A 245 17.98 -9.74 -11.19
C ASN A 245 18.99 -8.57 -11.05
N GLN A 246 20.28 -8.87 -10.92
CA GLN A 246 21.34 -7.86 -10.73
C GLN A 246 21.52 -6.92 -11.94
N ASP A 247 21.15 -7.36 -13.14
CA ASP A 247 21.41 -6.64 -14.40
C ASP A 247 20.15 -5.98 -14.97
N GLU A 248 18.96 -6.48 -14.62
CA GLU A 248 17.69 -6.09 -15.22
C GLU A 248 16.70 -5.57 -14.18
N SER A 249 16.08 -4.43 -14.53
CA SER A 249 14.89 -3.92 -13.86
C SER A 249 13.74 -3.72 -14.84
N ILE A 250 12.53 -3.73 -14.30
CA ILE A 250 11.28 -3.57 -15.05
C ILE A 250 10.30 -2.65 -14.33
N THR A 251 9.41 -2.02 -15.09
CA THR A 251 8.21 -1.32 -14.59
C THR A 251 6.99 -2.24 -14.59
N ILE A 252 5.93 -1.81 -13.91
CA ILE A 252 4.61 -2.46 -14.03
C ILE A 252 4.06 -2.32 -15.46
N GLU A 253 4.33 -1.20 -16.13
CA GLU A 253 3.95 -0.97 -17.52
C GLU A 253 4.59 -2.00 -18.48
N GLU A 254 5.88 -2.32 -18.30
CA GLU A 254 6.59 -3.35 -19.07
C GLU A 254 5.95 -4.76 -18.89
N LEU A 255 5.31 -5.03 -17.74
CA LEU A 255 4.62 -6.29 -17.44
C LEU A 255 3.11 -6.26 -17.69
N LYS A 256 2.54 -5.12 -18.10
CA LYS A 256 1.10 -4.89 -18.12
C LYS A 256 0.31 -6.01 -18.80
N TYR A 257 0.79 -6.49 -19.95
CA TYR A 257 0.12 -7.55 -20.70
C TYR A 257 0.23 -8.92 -20.02
N GLY A 258 1.40 -9.26 -19.48
CA GLY A 258 1.61 -10.49 -18.71
C GLY A 258 0.74 -10.53 -17.46
N LEU A 259 0.72 -9.42 -16.70
CA LEU A 259 -0.13 -9.27 -15.52
C LEU A 259 -1.63 -9.31 -15.88
N ALA A 260 -2.06 -8.61 -16.93
CA ALA A 260 -3.45 -8.64 -17.39
C ALA A 260 -3.91 -10.07 -17.74
N ASN A 261 -3.05 -10.84 -18.40
CA ASN A 261 -3.33 -12.25 -18.70
C ASN A 261 -3.35 -13.11 -17.42
N ALA A 262 -2.39 -12.93 -16.51
CA ALA A 262 -2.37 -13.62 -15.23
C ALA A 262 -3.65 -13.34 -14.40
N ILE A 263 -4.11 -12.09 -14.36
CA ILE A 263 -5.38 -11.67 -13.71
C ILE A 263 -6.57 -12.35 -14.37
N LYS A 264 -6.64 -12.31 -15.71
CA LYS A 264 -7.69 -12.99 -16.47
C LYS A 264 -7.69 -14.50 -16.23
N ASN A 265 -6.53 -15.07 -15.87
CA ASN A 265 -6.37 -16.48 -15.53
C ASN A 265 -6.49 -16.78 -14.03
N GLY A 266 -6.78 -15.80 -13.16
CA GLY A 266 -7.12 -16.05 -11.77
C GLY A 266 -6.17 -15.46 -10.72
N LEU A 267 -5.19 -14.63 -11.12
CA LEU A 267 -4.35 -13.90 -10.18
C LEU A 267 -5.20 -12.92 -9.37
N LYS A 268 -5.24 -13.12 -8.05
CA LYS A 268 -6.07 -12.35 -7.10
C LYS A 268 -5.25 -11.44 -6.20
N LEU A 269 -4.06 -11.88 -5.82
CA LEU A 269 -3.22 -11.18 -4.85
C LEU A 269 -1.82 -10.97 -5.42
N ALA A 270 -1.33 -9.74 -5.32
CA ALA A 270 0.07 -9.42 -5.59
C ALA A 270 0.74 -8.85 -4.34
N ILE A 271 1.88 -9.40 -3.95
CA ILE A 271 2.64 -8.98 -2.77
C ILE A 271 4.02 -8.54 -3.25
N PHE A 272 4.36 -7.27 -3.03
CA PHE A 272 5.68 -6.72 -3.34
C PHE A 272 6.42 -6.40 -2.06
N ASN A 273 7.15 -7.39 -1.54
CA ASN A 273 8.07 -7.24 -0.43
C ASN A 273 9.36 -6.54 -0.91
N SER A 274 9.31 -5.21 -0.99
CA SER A 274 10.39 -4.41 -1.57
C SER A 274 10.50 -3.04 -0.91
N CYS A 275 11.68 -2.40 -1.00
CA CYS A 275 12.02 -1.19 -0.24
C CYS A 275 11.27 0.10 -0.65
N ASP A 276 10.62 0.16 -1.81
CA ASP A 276 9.89 1.36 -2.26
C ASP A 276 8.67 0.94 -3.08
N GLY A 277 7.57 0.67 -2.38
CA GLY A 277 6.37 0.09 -2.98
C GLY A 277 5.31 1.10 -3.41
N LEU A 278 5.40 2.38 -3.06
CA LEU A 278 4.34 3.35 -3.37
C LEU A 278 4.19 3.64 -4.86
N GLY A 279 5.31 3.79 -5.59
CA GLY A 279 5.26 3.94 -7.05
C GLY A 279 4.71 2.69 -7.73
N LEU A 280 5.08 1.50 -7.23
CA LEU A 280 4.53 0.23 -7.73
C LEU A 280 3.03 0.13 -7.47
N ALA A 281 2.57 0.48 -6.25
CA ALA A 281 1.15 0.47 -5.91
C ALA A 281 0.34 1.39 -6.81
N ALA A 282 0.83 2.61 -7.07
CA ALA A 282 0.17 3.57 -7.94
C ALA A 282 -0.03 3.05 -9.37
N GLU A 283 0.92 2.27 -9.91
CA GLU A 283 0.78 1.64 -11.21
C GLU A 283 -0.10 0.37 -11.14
N LEU A 284 0.04 -0.45 -10.09
CA LEU A 284 -0.70 -1.71 -9.92
C LEU A 284 -2.20 -1.49 -9.74
N VAL A 285 -2.63 -0.39 -9.10
CA VAL A 285 -4.07 -0.09 -8.96
C VAL A 285 -4.76 0.22 -10.29
N SER A 286 -3.99 0.50 -11.36
CA SER A 286 -4.55 0.63 -12.72
C SER A 286 -4.92 -0.72 -13.34
N LEU A 287 -4.43 -1.82 -12.75
CA LEU A 287 -4.74 -3.18 -13.18
C LEU A 287 -5.90 -3.73 -12.34
N PRO A 288 -6.77 -4.59 -12.92
CA PRO A 288 -7.90 -5.20 -12.20
C PRO A 288 -7.48 -6.36 -11.28
N ILE A 289 -6.37 -6.21 -10.53
CA ILE A 289 -5.94 -7.15 -9.49
C ILE A 289 -6.82 -6.90 -8.26
N SER A 290 -7.37 -7.96 -7.65
CA SER A 290 -8.27 -7.80 -6.50
C SER A 290 -7.60 -7.15 -5.29
N THR A 291 -6.34 -7.49 -5.01
CA THR A 291 -5.61 -6.94 -3.85
C THR A 291 -4.11 -6.87 -4.14
N THR A 292 -3.49 -5.77 -3.73
CA THR A 292 -2.04 -5.57 -3.83
C THR A 292 -1.50 -5.13 -2.48
N LEU A 293 -0.48 -5.83 -1.99
CA LEU A 293 0.24 -5.51 -0.77
C LEU A 293 1.63 -4.97 -1.12
N VAL A 294 1.96 -3.81 -0.58
CA VAL A 294 3.25 -3.13 -0.79
C VAL A 294 3.79 -2.61 0.53
N MET A 295 5.13 -2.50 0.62
CA MET A 295 5.75 -1.71 1.67
C MET A 295 5.70 -0.23 1.29
N ARG A 296 5.16 0.58 2.20
CA ARG A 296 4.93 2.01 1.96
C ARG A 296 6.24 2.80 1.88
N GLU A 297 7.20 2.45 2.73
CA GLU A 297 8.50 3.09 2.83
C GLU A 297 9.59 2.04 3.02
N ARG A 298 10.84 2.46 2.87
CA ARG A 298 12.02 1.60 2.97
C ARG A 298 12.10 0.88 4.30
N VAL A 299 12.07 -0.45 4.26
CA VAL A 299 12.30 -1.35 5.40
C VAL A 299 13.75 -1.85 5.43
#